data_AF-A0A6L6B693-F1
#
_entry.id   AF-A0A6L6B693-F1
#
_cell.length_a   1.000
_cell.length_b   1.000
_cell.length_c   1.000
_cell.angle_alpha   90.00
_cell.angle_beta   90.00
_cell.angle_gamma   90.00
#
_symmetry.space_group_name_H-M   'P 1'
#
loop_
_entity.id
_entity.type
_entity.pdbx_description
1 polymer ?
#
loop_
_entity_poly.entity_id
_entity_poly.type
_entity_poly.pdbx_seq_one_letter_code
_entity_poly.pdbx_strand_id
1 'polypeptide(L)'
;MAREYILEIQEISATLTSIEKVLDLPKLEAEAVDLEAAAGVPNLWDDPEKAQAVTSKLSRVQSTIARLRSLRRRVDDLPVLFELAAGEPDGSALKDAEGELDSTVKAISELEV
;
A
#
# COMPACT_ATOMS: atom_id res chain seq x y z
N MET A 1 4.76 27.51 -13.63
CA MET A 1 5.31 26.24 -14.16
C MET A 1 4.15 25.26 -14.22
N ALA A 2 3.95 24.55 -15.33
CA ALA A 2 2.98 23.46 -15.37
C ALA A 2 3.52 22.32 -14.50
N ARG A 3 2.66 21.67 -13.70
CA ARG A 3 3.05 20.49 -12.91
C ARG A 3 3.29 19.31 -13.84
N GLU A 4 4.37 18.57 -13.62
CA GLU A 4 4.74 17.41 -14.45
C GLU A 4 4.22 16.12 -13.79
N TYR A 5 2.90 15.88 -13.88
CA TYR A 5 2.23 14.79 -13.17
C TYR A 5 2.85 13.40 -13.41
N ILE A 6 3.18 13.09 -14.66
CA ILE A 6 3.75 11.78 -15.02
C ILE A 6 5.13 11.57 -14.38
N LEU A 7 5.96 12.62 -14.33
CA LEU A 7 7.27 12.55 -13.68
C LEU A 7 7.10 12.32 -12.17
N GLU A 8 6.21 13.07 -11.52
CA GLU A 8 5.95 12.93 -10.09
C GLU A 8 5.39 11.54 -9.73
N ILE A 9 4.51 10.97 -10.55
CA ILE A 9 4.01 9.60 -10.39
C ILE A 9 5.15 8.58 -10.52
N GLN A 10 6.07 8.78 -11.47
CA GLN A 10 7.23 7.90 -11.63
C GLN A 10 8.17 7.96 -10.43
N GLU A 11 8.44 9.16 -9.91
CA GLU A 11 9.26 9.38 -8.71
C GLU A 11 8.65 8.68 -7.49
N ILE A 12 7.36 8.90 -7.22
CA ILE A 12 6.71 8.30 -6.05
C ILE A 12 6.56 6.77 -6.20
N SER A 13 6.39 6.26 -7.42
CA SER A 13 6.41 4.82 -7.70
C SER A 13 7.78 4.19 -7.41
N ALA A 14 8.87 4.89 -7.73
CA ALA A 14 10.23 4.44 -7.42
C ALA A 14 10.50 4.45 -5.90
N THR A 15 10.01 5.47 -5.20
CA THR A 15 10.05 5.53 -3.73
C THR A 15 9.30 4.35 -3.11
N LEU A 16 8.04 4.12 -3.51
CA LEU A 16 7.24 2.99 -3.00
C LEU A 16 7.93 1.65 -3.27
N THR A 17 8.53 1.47 -4.45
CA THR A 17 9.29 0.26 -4.79
C THR A 17 10.49 0.05 -3.85
N SER A 18 11.15 1.14 -3.43
CA SER A 18 12.26 1.06 -2.47
C SER A 18 11.77 0.66 -1.08
N ILE A 19 10.63 1.20 -0.64
CA ILE A 19 9.99 0.83 0.63
C ILE A 19 9.57 -0.65 0.62
N GLU A 20 8.93 -1.12 -0.46
CA GLU A 20 8.52 -2.53 -0.61
C GLU A 20 9.71 -3.49 -0.53
N LYS A 21 10.88 -3.09 -1.05
CA LYS A 21 12.12 -3.87 -0.95
C LYS A 21 12.69 -3.88 0.47
N VAL A 22 12.69 -2.73 1.15
CA VAL A 22 13.19 -2.63 2.53
C VAL A 22 12.31 -3.45 3.49
N LEU A 23 11.00 -3.42 3.29
CA LEU A 23 10.05 -4.21 4.07
C LEU A 23 9.98 -5.68 3.68
N ASP A 24 10.64 -6.06 2.57
CA ASP A 24 10.64 -7.42 2.04
C ASP A 24 9.21 -7.98 1.90
N LEU A 25 8.41 -7.34 1.04
CA LEU A 25 7.02 -7.72 0.80
C LEU A 25 6.85 -9.24 0.52
N PRO A 26 7.68 -9.91 -0.31
CA PRO A 26 7.59 -11.35 -0.51
C PRO A 26 7.75 -12.16 0.78
N LYS A 27 8.66 -11.75 1.67
CA LYS A 27 8.84 -12.39 2.97
C LYS A 27 7.66 -12.16 3.89
N LEU A 28 7.08 -10.96 3.92
CA LEU A 28 5.87 -10.68 4.69
C LEU A 28 4.69 -11.55 4.20
N GLU A 29 4.54 -11.73 2.90
CA GLU A 29 3.52 -12.60 2.32
C GLU A 29 3.70 -14.07 2.73
N ALA A 30 4.94 -14.58 2.67
CA ALA A 30 5.24 -15.93 3.17
C ALA A 30 4.95 -16.07 4.68
N GLU A 31 5.35 -15.07 5.47
CA GLU A 31 5.10 -15.04 6.91
C GLU A 31 3.61 -14.99 7.26
N ALA A 32 2.79 -14.27 6.48
CA ALA A 32 1.34 -14.27 6.66
C ALA A 32 0.75 -15.67 6.44
N VAL A 33 1.17 -16.37 5.38
CA VAL A 33 0.72 -17.75 5.09
C VAL A 33 1.08 -18.70 6.22
N ASP A 34 2.31 -18.63 6.72
CA ASP A 34 2.76 -19.47 7.84
C ASP A 34 1.96 -19.19 9.12
N LEU A 35 1.69 -17.91 9.42
CA LEU A 35 0.92 -17.50 10.58
C LEU A 35 -0.57 -17.85 10.46
N GLU A 36 -1.15 -17.77 9.27
CA GLU A 36 -2.52 -18.24 9.00
C GLU A 36 -2.64 -19.75 9.23
N ALA A 37 -1.67 -20.52 8.71
CA ALA A 37 -1.62 -21.96 8.94
C ALA A 37 -1.50 -22.28 10.44
N ALA A 38 -0.64 -21.56 11.16
CA ALA A 38 -0.47 -21.71 12.61
C ALA A 38 -1.76 -21.35 13.39
N ALA A 39 -2.44 -20.25 13.03
CA ALA A 39 -3.68 -19.81 13.66
C ALA A 39 -4.83 -20.81 13.46
N GLY A 40 -4.81 -21.57 12.37
CA GLY A 40 -5.77 -22.63 12.05
C GLY A 40 -5.55 -23.95 12.80
N VAL A 41 -4.44 -24.11 13.54
CA VAL A 41 -4.16 -25.35 14.27
C VAL A 41 -5.09 -25.45 15.50
N PRO A 42 -5.91 -26.52 15.65
CA PRO A 42 -6.91 -26.60 16.72
C PRO A 42 -6.34 -26.50 18.15
N ASN A 43 -5.16 -27.10 18.39
CA ASN A 43 -4.53 -27.11 19.72
C ASN A 43 -3.79 -25.82 20.06
N LEU A 44 -3.71 -24.84 19.15
CA LEU A 44 -3.15 -23.52 19.48
C LEU A 44 -3.96 -22.86 20.60
N TRP A 45 -5.27 -23.06 20.59
CA TRP A 45 -6.21 -22.44 21.51
C TRP A 45 -6.22 -23.07 22.91
N ASP A 46 -5.50 -24.18 23.10
CA ASP A 46 -5.22 -24.75 24.42
C ASP A 46 -4.24 -23.86 25.22
N ASP A 47 -3.52 -22.96 24.52
CA ASP A 47 -2.61 -21.96 25.10
C ASP A 47 -3.02 -20.55 24.61
N PRO A 48 -3.88 -19.84 25.38
CA PRO A 48 -4.40 -18.53 25.00
C PRO A 48 -3.31 -17.47 24.76
N GLU A 49 -2.18 -17.53 25.47
CA GLU A 49 -1.08 -16.57 25.29
C GLU A 49 -0.40 -16.78 23.93
N LYS A 50 -0.14 -18.04 23.55
CA LYS A 50 0.40 -18.36 22.22
C LYS A 50 -0.60 -18.01 21.11
N ALA A 51 -1.88 -18.32 21.29
CA ALA A 51 -2.92 -17.97 20.33
C ALA A 51 -2.99 -16.46 20.10
N GLN A 52 -2.95 -15.67 21.18
CA GLN A 52 -2.94 -14.21 21.10
C GLN A 52 -1.68 -13.68 20.40
N ALA A 53 -0.51 -14.25 20.67
CA ALA A 53 0.74 -13.84 20.04
C ALA A 53 0.72 -14.09 18.52
N VAL A 54 0.30 -15.28 18.08
CA VAL A 54 0.23 -15.65 16.65
C VAL A 54 -0.77 -14.77 15.92
N THR A 55 -1.99 -14.62 16.44
CA THR A 55 -3.05 -13.82 15.80
C THR A 55 -2.72 -12.32 15.77
N SER A 56 -2.11 -11.79 16.84
CA SER A 56 -1.66 -10.39 16.89
C SER A 56 -0.55 -10.13 15.87
N LYS A 57 0.38 -11.08 15.71
CA LYS A 57 1.44 -10.98 14.71
C LYS A 57 0.87 -11.05 13.30
N LEU A 58 -0.03 -11.99 13.04
CA LEU A 58 -0.72 -12.13 11.75
C LEU A 58 -1.43 -10.84 11.35
N SER A 59 -2.22 -10.27 12.26
CA SER A 59 -2.95 -9.01 12.04
C SER A 59 -2.02 -7.86 11.64
N ARG A 60 -0.86 -7.74 12.29
CA ARG A 60 0.15 -6.71 11.95
C ARG A 60 0.73 -6.93 10.55
N VAL A 61 1.15 -8.15 10.23
CA VAL A 61 1.73 -8.50 8.92
C VAL A 61 0.72 -8.26 7.80
N GLN A 62 -0.51 -8.76 7.95
CA GLN A 62 -1.59 -8.55 6.98
C GLN A 62 -1.92 -7.06 6.80
N SER A 63 -1.93 -6.27 7.87
CA SER A 63 -2.16 -4.82 7.80
C SER A 63 -1.07 -4.10 7.00
N THR A 64 0.20 -4.48 7.20
CA THR A 64 1.32 -3.93 6.42
C THR A 64 1.20 -4.28 4.94
N ILE A 65 0.94 -5.55 4.62
CA ILE A 65 0.74 -6.02 3.23
C ILE A 65 -0.42 -5.26 2.57
N ALA A 66 -1.56 -5.15 3.27
CA ALA A 66 -2.74 -4.45 2.77
C ALA A 66 -2.45 -2.97 2.48
N ARG A 67 -1.70 -2.30 3.37
CA ARG A 67 -1.30 -0.90 3.16
C ARG A 67 -0.41 -0.75 1.92
N LEU A 68 0.62 -1.57 1.77
CA LEU A 68 1.53 -1.53 0.61
C LEU A 68 0.78 -1.78 -0.71
N ARG A 69 -0.02 -2.85 -0.77
CA ARG A 69 -0.83 -3.18 -1.95
C ARG A 69 -1.86 -2.10 -2.30
N SER A 70 -2.42 -1.44 -1.28
CA SER A 70 -3.34 -0.32 -1.50
C SER A 70 -2.62 0.86 -2.15
N LEU A 71 -1.46 1.26 -1.62
CA LEU A 71 -0.67 2.35 -2.19
C LEU A 71 -0.18 2.04 -3.59
N ARG A 72 0.26 0.79 -3.85
CA ARG A 72 0.68 0.35 -5.18
C ARG A 72 -0.44 0.55 -6.20
N ARG A 73 -1.65 0.09 -5.90
CA ARG A 73 -2.82 0.29 -6.79
C ARG A 73 -3.10 1.77 -7.04
N ARG A 74 -3.10 2.60 -6.00
CA ARG A 74 -3.32 4.05 -6.14
C ARG A 74 -2.30 4.67 -7.09
N VAL A 75 -1.01 4.34 -6.93
CA VAL A 75 0.05 4.82 -7.82
C VAL A 75 -0.14 4.35 -9.26
N ASP A 76 -0.50 3.09 -9.46
CA ASP A 76 -0.71 2.50 -10.78
C ASP A 76 -1.96 3.07 -11.49
N ASP A 77 -2.97 3.50 -10.72
CA ASP A 77 -4.22 4.10 -11.24
C ASP A 77 -4.08 5.60 -11.59
N LEU A 78 -3.14 6.32 -10.96
CA LEU A 78 -2.95 7.76 -11.17
C LEU A 78 -2.75 8.17 -12.65
N PRO A 79 -1.91 7.50 -13.47
CA PRO A 79 -1.79 7.84 -14.88
C PRO A 79 -3.12 7.79 -15.63
N VAL A 80 -3.96 6.79 -15.34
CA VAL A 80 -5.29 6.66 -15.94
C VAL A 80 -6.22 7.76 -15.46
N LEU A 81 -6.18 8.11 -14.17
CA LEU A 81 -6.95 9.24 -13.64
C LEU A 81 -6.60 10.56 -14.33
N PHE A 82 -5.31 10.84 -14.55
CA PHE A 82 -4.88 12.05 -15.26
C PHE A 82 -5.22 12.02 -16.76
N GLU A 83 -5.16 10.85 -17.41
CA GLU A 83 -5.59 10.69 -18.80
C GLU A 83 -7.09 10.99 -18.95
N LEU A 84 -7.92 10.45 -18.07
CA LEU A 84 -9.37 10.71 -18.05
C LEU A 84 -9.66 12.18 -17.74
N ALA A 85 -8.98 12.76 -16.76
CA ALA A 85 -9.16 14.15 -16.37
C ALA A 85 -8.79 15.15 -17.48
N ALA A 86 -7.80 14.83 -18.33
CA ALA A 86 -7.42 15.67 -19.46
C ALA A 86 -8.52 15.77 -20.54
N GLY A 87 -9.45 14.81 -20.58
CA GLY A 87 -10.60 14.81 -21.49
C GLY A 87 -11.81 15.62 -20.98
N GLU A 88 -11.80 16.05 -19.72
CA GLU A 88 -12.93 16.73 -19.08
C GLU A 88 -12.86 18.27 -19.26
N PRO A 89 -13.92 18.93 -19.77
CA PRO A 89 -13.86 20.33 -20.18
C PRO A 89 -13.94 21.35 -19.02
N ASP A 90 -14.36 20.95 -17.83
CA ASP A 90 -14.55 21.86 -16.68
C ASP A 90 -13.39 21.86 -15.67
N GLY A 91 -12.39 20.99 -15.87
CA GLY A 91 -11.21 20.87 -15.01
C GLY A 91 -11.49 20.37 -13.59
N SER A 92 -12.71 19.91 -13.29
CA SER A 92 -13.07 19.34 -11.99
C SER A 92 -12.32 18.02 -11.75
N ALA A 93 -12.35 17.12 -12.74
CA ALA A 93 -11.63 15.85 -12.70
C ALA A 93 -10.11 16.03 -12.53
N LEU A 94 -9.54 17.12 -13.07
CA LEU A 94 -8.11 17.40 -12.89
C LEU A 94 -7.78 17.72 -11.42
N LYS A 95 -8.63 18.51 -10.75
CA LYS A 95 -8.45 18.81 -9.32
C LYS A 95 -8.59 17.57 -8.44
N ASP A 96 -9.51 16.68 -8.79
CA ASP A 96 -9.69 15.42 -8.08
C ASP A 96 -8.46 14.51 -8.25
N ALA A 97 -7.91 14.43 -9.47
CA ALA A 97 -6.67 13.69 -9.74
C ALA A 97 -5.46 14.29 -9.02
N GLU A 98 -5.35 15.63 -8.97
CA GLU A 98 -4.33 16.33 -8.19
C GLU A 98 -4.43 16.01 -6.69
N GLY A 99 -5.65 16.02 -6.14
CA GLY A 99 -5.89 15.66 -4.73
C GLY A 99 -5.54 14.19 -4.42
N GLU A 100 -5.82 13.28 -5.35
CA GLU A 100 -5.44 11.88 -5.21
C GLU A 100 -3.92 11.70 -5.25
N LEU A 101 -3.23 12.41 -6.14
CA LEU A 101 -1.77 12.41 -6.21
C LEU A 101 -1.15 12.94 -4.91
N ASP A 102 -1.60 14.11 -4.44
CA ASP A 102 -1.08 14.74 -3.22
C ASP A 102 -1.27 13.84 -1.99
N SER A 103 -2.43 13.20 -1.86
CA SER A 103 -2.71 12.30 -0.75
C SER A 103 -1.95 10.97 -0.85
N THR A 104 -1.67 10.49 -2.07
CA THR A 104 -0.85 9.29 -2.31
C THR A 104 0.61 9.56 -1.96
N VAL A 105 1.16 10.70 -2.41
CA VAL A 105 2.51 11.16 -2.07
C VAL A 105 2.67 11.25 -0.57
N LYS A 106 1.75 11.93 0.12
CA LYS A 106 1.78 12.04 1.58
C LYS A 106 1.78 10.68 2.27
N ALA A 107 0.90 9.76 1.85
CA ALA A 107 0.77 8.45 2.47
C ALA A 107 2.02 7.56 2.28
N ILE A 108 2.74 7.75 1.18
CA ILE A 108 4.02 7.06 0.89
C ILE A 108 5.16 7.69 1.69
N SER A 109 5.25 9.02 1.77
CA SER A 109 6.27 9.68 2.60
C SER A 109 6.13 9.35 4.10
N GLU A 110 4.91 9.13 4.59
CA GLU A 110 4.65 8.65 5.96
C GLU A 110 5.14 7.21 6.21
N LEU A 111 5.57 6.47 5.19
CA LEU A 111 6.20 5.16 5.32
C LEU A 111 7.74 5.23 5.33
N GLU A 112 8.34 6.36 4.95
CA GLU A 112 9.80 6.54 4.89
C GLU A 112 10.44 6.92 6.25
N VAL A 113 9.66 6.92 7.33
CA VAL A 113 10.08 7.39 8.68
C VAL A 113 11.08 6.45 9.34
#